data_AF-X1BYP8-F1
#
_entry.id   AF-X1BYP8-F1
#
_cell.length_a   1.000
_cell.length_b   1.000
_cell.length_c   1.000
_cell.angle_alpha   90.00
_cell.angle_beta   90.00
_cell.angle_gamma   90.00
#
_symmetry.space_group_name_H-M   'P 1'
#
loop_
_entity.id
_entity.type
_entity.pdbx_description
1 polymer ?
#
loop_
_entity_poly.entity_id
_entity_poly.type
_entity_poly.pdbx_seq_one_letter_code
_entity_poly.pdbx_strand_id
1 'polypeptide(L)'
;TLVRIEGTLDEIRELMGDVKRTASTVKSTSKKVAKAATKTRRKLSSWQRYIKNKSNHIKFKRGEKKGRLDLKAMSKAFKRSSK
;
A
#
# COMPACT_ATOMS: atom_id res chain seq x y z
N THR A 1 11.63 -39.06 -39.41
CA THR A 1 12.95 -38.51 -39.03
C THR A 1 12.81 -37.82 -37.70
N LEU A 2 13.56 -38.26 -36.69
CA LEU A 2 13.58 -37.63 -35.37
C LEU A 2 14.21 -36.23 -35.53
N VAL A 3 13.44 -35.17 -35.32
CA VAL A 3 13.92 -33.79 -35.38
C VAL A 3 14.86 -33.60 -34.20
N ARG A 4 16.16 -33.49 -34.47
CA ARG A 4 17.20 -33.19 -33.48
C ARG A 4 17.03 -31.72 -33.09
N ILE A 5 16.38 -31.47 -31.97
CA ILE A 5 16.27 -30.14 -31.37
C ILE A 5 17.65 -29.81 -30.80
N GLU A 6 18.57 -29.39 -31.67
CA GLU A 6 19.88 -28.87 -31.29
C GLU A 6 19.76 -27.40 -30.86
N GLY A 7 18.91 -27.15 -29.86
CA GLY A 7 19.28 -26.11 -28.92
C GLY A 7 20.34 -26.75 -28.04
N THR A 8 21.62 -26.51 -28.34
CA THR A 8 22.75 -27.09 -27.60
C THR A 8 22.47 -26.99 -26.10
N LEU A 9 22.74 -28.04 -25.31
CA LEU A 9 22.44 -28.04 -23.86
C LEU A 9 22.97 -26.78 -23.15
N ASP A 10 24.04 -26.20 -23.70
CA ASP A 10 24.63 -24.93 -23.28
C ASP A 10 23.70 -23.72 -23.48
N GLU A 11 22.97 -23.62 -24.59
CA GLU A 11 21.97 -22.57 -24.83
C GLU A 11 20.78 -22.71 -23.88
N ILE A 12 20.34 -23.94 -23.61
CA ILE A 12 19.28 -24.20 -22.61
C ILE A 12 19.77 -23.82 -21.22
N ARG A 13 21.04 -24.12 -20.89
CA ARG A 13 21.66 -23.77 -19.61
C ARG A 13 21.87 -22.26 -19.46
N GLU A 14 22.24 -21.58 -20.52
CA GLU A 14 22.36 -20.13 -20.58
C GLU A 14 21.00 -19.46 -20.38
N LEU A 15 19.98 -19.91 -21.13
CA LEU A 15 18.61 -19.39 -21.01
C LEU A 15 18.01 -19.64 -19.62
N MET A 16 18.27 -20.82 -19.03
CA MET A 16 17.90 -21.13 -17.64
C MET A 16 18.66 -20.27 -16.62
N GLY A 17 19.94 -19.99 -16.89
CA GLY A 17 20.78 -19.07 -16.10
C GLY A 17 20.22 -17.65 -16.10
N ASP A 18 19.74 -17.19 -17.25
CA ASP A 18 19.10 -15.89 -17.41
C ASP A 18 17.77 -15.84 -16.69
N VAL A 19 16.88 -16.82 -16.88
CA VAL A 19 15.61 -16.92 -16.14
C VAL A 19 15.84 -16.89 -14.62
N LYS A 20 16.87 -17.59 -14.12
CA LYS A 20 17.22 -17.58 -12.69
C LYS A 20 17.71 -16.21 -12.21
N ARG A 21 18.47 -15.48 -13.05
CA ARG A 21 18.89 -14.08 -12.79
C ARG A 21 17.71 -13.11 -12.83
N THR A 22 16.76 -13.28 -13.74
CA THR A 22 15.55 -12.45 -13.81
C THR A 22 14.65 -12.71 -12.61
N ALA A 23 14.44 -13.98 -12.23
CA ALA A 23 13.65 -14.35 -11.06
C ALA A 23 14.26 -13.81 -9.76
N SER A 24 15.58 -13.85 -9.60
CA SER A 24 16.27 -13.29 -8.43
C SER A 24 16.18 -11.75 -8.40
N THR A 25 16.25 -11.10 -9.57
CA THR A 25 16.09 -9.66 -9.73
C THR A 25 14.66 -9.22 -9.38
N VAL A 26 13.65 -9.92 -9.88
CA VAL A 26 12.24 -9.68 -9.54
C VAL A 26 12.01 -9.89 -8.05
N LYS A 27 12.55 -10.97 -7.46
CA LYS A 27 12.44 -11.25 -6.02
C LYS A 27 13.13 -10.19 -5.15
N SER A 28 14.28 -9.67 -5.57
CA SER A 28 14.98 -8.62 -4.84
C SER A 28 14.27 -7.27 -4.98
N THR A 29 13.73 -6.97 -6.16
CA THR A 29 12.98 -5.76 -6.46
C THR A 29 11.64 -5.75 -5.71
N SER A 30 10.91 -6.87 -5.71
CA SER A 30 9.66 -7.00 -4.95
C SER A 30 9.90 -6.85 -3.45
N LYS A 31 11.00 -7.40 -2.90
CA LYS A 31 11.43 -7.15 -1.52
C LYS A 31 11.75 -5.68 -1.25
N LYS A 32 12.45 -5.00 -2.17
CA LYS A 32 12.75 -3.56 -2.05
C LYS A 32 11.47 -2.71 -2.09
N VAL A 33 10.54 -3.02 -2.98
CA VAL A 33 9.23 -2.36 -3.09
C VAL A 33 8.40 -2.59 -1.84
N ALA A 34 8.32 -3.82 -1.33
CA ALA A 34 7.64 -4.12 -0.08
C ALA A 34 8.25 -3.36 1.10
N LYS A 35 9.58 -3.29 1.19
CA LYS A 35 10.29 -2.54 2.22
C LYS A 35 10.09 -1.03 2.10
N ALA A 36 10.00 -0.48 0.89
CA ALA A 36 9.69 0.93 0.65
C ALA A 36 8.22 1.26 1.01
N ALA A 37 7.29 0.36 0.69
CA ALA A 37 5.88 0.50 1.02
C ALA A 37 5.63 0.47 2.54
N THR A 38 6.32 -0.39 3.28
CA THR A 38 6.23 -0.45 4.75
C THR A 38 6.91 0.74 5.41
N LYS A 39 8.05 1.20 4.90
CA LYS A 39 8.75 2.40 5.41
C LYS A 39 7.94 3.69 5.24
N THR A 40 7.03 3.73 4.26
CA THR A 40 6.22 4.93 3.96
C THR A 40 4.94 5.03 4.79
N ARG A 41 4.44 3.92 5.36
CA ARG A 41 3.23 3.94 6.21
C ARG A 41 3.55 4.48 7.61
N ARG A 42 3.54 5.82 7.74
CA ARG A 42 3.60 6.48 9.05
C ARG A 42 2.42 6.04 9.93
N LYS A 43 2.69 5.82 11.23
CA LYS A 43 1.64 5.57 12.22
C LYS A 43 0.75 6.81 12.31
N LEU A 44 -0.55 6.64 12.05
CA LEU A 44 -1.52 7.74 12.15
C LEU A 44 -1.61 8.25 13.59
N SER A 45 -1.65 9.58 13.74
CA SER A 45 -1.91 10.23 15.01
C SER A 45 -3.30 9.85 15.54
N SER A 46 -3.53 10.00 16.85
CA SER A 46 -4.82 9.68 17.46
C SER A 46 -5.96 10.48 16.81
N TRP A 47 -5.71 11.75 16.46
CA TRP A 47 -6.67 12.58 15.75
C TRP A 47 -6.96 12.08 14.32
N GLN A 48 -5.92 11.70 13.56
CA GLN A 48 -6.09 11.15 12.22
C GLN A 48 -6.88 9.83 12.23
N ARG A 49 -6.62 8.96 13.23
CA ARG A 49 -7.40 7.73 13.44
C ARG A 49 -8.86 8.04 13.79
N TYR A 50 -9.09 9.06 14.61
CA TYR A 50 -10.42 9.51 14.98
C TYR A 50 -11.23 10.00 13.76
N ILE A 51 -10.64 10.88 12.93
CA ILE A 51 -11.31 11.38 11.71
C ILE A 51 -11.50 10.28 10.68
N LYS A 52 -10.57 9.32 10.57
CA LYS A 52 -10.68 8.23 9.60
C LYS A 52 -11.94 7.39 9.83
N ASN A 53 -12.41 7.27 11.07
CA ASN A 53 -13.62 6.52 11.39
C ASN A 53 -14.89 7.31 11.03
N LYS A 54 -15.69 6.77 10.11
CA LYS A 54 -16.94 7.40 9.64
C LYS A 54 -18.00 7.54 10.73
N SER A 55 -18.01 6.69 11.77
CA SER A 55 -18.97 6.81 12.87
C SER A 55 -18.77 8.09 13.69
N ASN A 56 -17.55 8.64 13.69
CA ASN A 56 -17.22 9.88 14.41
C ASN A 56 -17.52 11.15 13.61
N HIS A 57 -17.99 11.03 12.36
CA HIS A 57 -18.18 12.17 11.47
C HIS A 57 -19.38 13.02 11.90
N ILE A 58 -19.07 14.16 12.52
CA ILE A 58 -20.08 15.19 12.77
C ILE A 58 -20.16 16.05 11.52
N LYS A 59 -21.37 16.17 10.96
CA LYS A 59 -21.65 16.97 9.76
C LYS A 59 -22.56 18.13 10.10
N PHE A 60 -22.38 19.26 9.41
CA PHE A 60 -23.33 20.36 9.47
C PHE A 60 -24.70 19.90 8.99
N LYS A 61 -25.74 20.21 9.77
CA LYS A 61 -27.12 19.77 9.50
C LYS A 61 -27.92 20.79 8.68
N ARG A 62 -27.52 22.08 8.71
CA ARG A 62 -28.21 23.21 8.07
C ARG A 62 -27.19 24.25 7.56
N GLY A 63 -27.65 25.21 6.76
CA GLY A 63 -26.84 26.28 6.17
C GLY A 63 -26.01 25.85 4.95
N GLU A 64 -25.18 26.77 4.44
CA GLU A 64 -24.37 26.58 3.22
C GLU A 64 -23.39 25.40 3.31
N LYS A 65 -22.95 25.05 4.52
CA LYS A 65 -21.99 23.97 4.76
C LYS A 65 -22.67 22.62 5.02
N LYS A 66 -24.00 22.53 4.90
CA LYS A 66 -24.78 21.30 5.15
C LYS A 66 -24.15 20.10 4.44
N GLY A 67 -24.03 18.99 5.16
CA GLY A 67 -23.44 17.75 4.65
C GLY A 67 -21.91 17.68 4.68
N ARG A 68 -21.20 18.81 4.84
CA ARG A 68 -19.75 18.83 5.05
C ARG A 68 -19.39 18.46 6.50
N LEU A 69 -18.16 17.99 6.70
CA LEU A 69 -17.64 17.69 8.03
C LEU A 69 -17.46 18.96 8.87
N ASP A 70 -17.96 18.92 10.09
CA ASP A 70 -17.69 19.91 11.11
C ASP A 70 -16.46 19.50 11.92
N LEU A 71 -15.28 19.89 11.43
CA LEU A 71 -14.00 19.60 12.07
C LEU A 71 -13.88 20.21 13.47
N LYS A 72 -14.58 21.33 13.73
CA LYS A 72 -14.56 22.02 15.03
C LYS A 72 -15.34 21.19 16.06
N ALA A 73 -16.53 20.73 15.70
CA ALA A 73 -17.31 19.84 16.55
C ALA A 73 -16.60 18.50 16.78
N MET A 74 -16.03 17.90 15.73
CA MET A 74 -15.24 16.66 15.86
C MET A 74 -14.03 16.83 16.78
N SER A 75 -13.31 17.96 16.69
CA SER A 75 -12.16 18.23 17.58
C SER A 75 -12.59 18.32 19.04
N LYS A 76 -13.72 18.98 19.33
CA LYS A 76 -14.29 19.03 20.69
C LYS A 76 -14.70 17.65 21.19
N ALA A 77 -15.36 16.85 20.37
CA ALA A 77 -15.78 15.50 20.72
C ALA A 77 -14.57 14.59 21.01
N PHE A 78 -13.53 14.64 20.18
CA PHE A 78 -12.29 13.89 20.40
C PHE A 78 -11.59 14.27 21.72
N LYS A 79 -11.53 15.56 22.05
CA LYS A 79 -10.96 16.03 23.32
C LYS A 79 -11.77 15.56 24.53
N ARG A 80 -13.11 15.46 24.40
CA ARG A 80 -13.98 14.93 25.46
C ARG A 80 -13.82 13.43 25.66
N SER A 81 -13.64 12.66 24.58
CA SER A 81 -13.39 11.22 24.68
C SER A 81 -11.99 10.86 25.17
N SER A 82 -11.09 11.85 25.29
CA SER A 82 -9.71 11.67 25.71
C SER A 82 -9.44 12.20 27.12
N LYS A 83 -10.45 12.79 27.79
CA LYS A 83 -10.42 13.07 29.23
C LYS A 83 -10.94 11.85 29.98
#